data_AF-A0A9X1L6N4-F1
#
_entry.id   AF-A0A9X1L6N4-F1
#
_cell.length_a   1.000
_cell.length_b   1.000
_cell.length_c   1.000
_cell.angle_alpha   90.00
_cell.angle_beta   90.00
_cell.angle_gamma   90.00
#
_symmetry.space_group_name_H-M   'P 1'
#
loop_
_entity.id
_entity.type
_entity.pdbx_description
1 polymer ?
#
loop_
_entity_poly.entity_id
_entity_poly.type
_entity_poly.pdbx_seq_one_letter_code
_entity_poly.pdbx_strand_id
1 'polypeptide(L)'
;MWKERAMGAEEAERLRGEVIALETALAAAFGEIAVLRAAVTGGGTAAALRAMEEMAAQLEGTVLRGVVGAEQVGREAAAAGFEQRMELIIHALRNAIAFRGV
;
A
#
# COMPACT_ATOMS: atom_id res chain seq x y z
N MET A 1 -21.74 -19.29 -21.39
CA MET A 1 -20.49 -20.00 -21.02
C MET A 1 -19.19 -19.31 -21.46
N TRP A 2 -18.88 -19.11 -22.75
CA TRP A 2 -17.58 -18.50 -23.15
C TRP A 2 -17.55 -16.97 -22.95
N LYS A 3 -18.68 -16.28 -23.19
CA LYS A 3 -18.82 -14.83 -22.97
C LYS A 3 -18.74 -14.42 -21.49
N GLU A 4 -19.31 -15.20 -20.58
CA GLU A 4 -19.28 -14.90 -19.14
C GLU A 4 -17.86 -15.00 -18.55
N ARG A 5 -17.05 -15.94 -19.03
CA ARG A 5 -15.63 -16.04 -18.63
C ARG A 5 -14.80 -14.86 -19.14
N ALA A 6 -15.06 -14.39 -20.36
CA ALA A 6 -14.36 -13.24 -20.93
C ALA A 6 -14.73 -11.93 -20.18
N MET A 7 -16.01 -11.74 -19.87
CA MET A 7 -16.48 -10.60 -19.06
C MET A 7 -15.92 -10.62 -17.63
N GLY A 8 -15.81 -11.80 -17.02
CA GLY A 8 -15.19 -11.93 -15.69
C GLY A 8 -13.70 -11.58 -15.69
N ALA A 9 -12.98 -11.85 -16.80
CA ALA A 9 -11.57 -11.50 -16.95
C ALA A 9 -11.36 -10.00 -17.20
N GLU A 10 -12.19 -9.35 -18.03
CA GLU A 10 -12.15 -7.89 -18.24
C GLU A 10 -12.45 -7.13 -16.94
N GLU A 11 -13.46 -7.56 -16.19
CA GLU A 11 -13.81 -6.94 -14.92
C GLU A 11 -12.70 -7.13 -13.87
N ALA A 12 -12.06 -8.31 -13.82
CA ALA A 12 -10.91 -8.55 -12.96
C ALA A 12 -9.71 -7.66 -13.32
N GLU A 13 -9.46 -7.43 -14.61
CA GLU A 13 -8.38 -6.54 -15.07
C GLU A 13 -8.67 -5.07 -14.73
N ARG A 14 -9.92 -4.62 -14.93
CA ARG A 14 -10.35 -3.27 -14.56
C ARG A 14 -10.17 -3.03 -13.05
N LEU A 15 -10.66 -3.95 -12.23
CA LEU A 15 -10.52 -3.87 -10.77
C LEU A 15 -9.05 -3.90 -10.34
N ARG A 16 -8.20 -4.68 -11.01
CA ARG A 16 -6.75 -4.67 -10.78
C ARG A 16 -6.14 -3.30 -11.09
N GLY A 17 -6.52 -2.68 -12.21
CA GLY A 17 -6.08 -1.33 -12.56
C GLY A 17 -6.50 -0.29 -11.52
N GLU A 18 -7.73 -0.37 -11.01
CA GLU A 18 -8.23 0.50 -9.94
C GLU A 18 -7.47 0.33 -8.63
N VAL A 19 -7.14 -0.90 -8.26
CA VAL A 19 -6.31 -1.18 -7.08
C VAL A 19 -4.93 -0.53 -7.24
N ILE A 20 -4.25 -0.72 -8.37
CA ILE A 20 -2.92 -0.13 -8.62
C ILE A 20 -2.97 1.41 -8.55
N ALA A 21 -4.04 2.02 -9.10
CA ALA A 21 -4.22 3.46 -9.02
C ALA A 21 -4.40 3.95 -7.57
N LEU A 22 -5.18 3.23 -6.76
CA LEU A 22 -5.36 3.53 -5.34
C LEU A 22 -4.06 3.36 -4.54
N GLU A 23 -3.31 2.29 -4.79
CA GLU A 23 -2.00 2.04 -4.16
C GLU A 23 -1.02 3.18 -4.47
N THR A 24 -1.01 3.64 -5.72
CA THR A 24 -0.18 4.77 -6.16
C THR A 24 -0.58 6.08 -5.47
N ALA A 25 -1.89 6.36 -5.39
CA ALA A 25 -2.40 7.54 -4.71
C ALA A 25 -2.08 7.52 -3.20
N LEU A 26 -2.18 6.36 -2.56
CA LEU A 26 -1.82 6.17 -1.16
C LEU A 26 -0.33 6.44 -0.92
N ALA A 27 0.55 5.91 -1.78
CA ALA A 27 1.98 6.15 -1.68
C ALA A 27 2.33 7.64 -1.84
N ALA A 28 1.67 8.34 -2.76
CA ALA A 28 1.83 9.79 -2.95
C ALA A 28 1.41 10.57 -1.69
N ALA A 29 0.24 10.27 -1.14
CA ALA A 29 -0.27 10.91 0.07
C ALA A 29 0.67 10.72 1.28
N PHE A 30 1.24 9.52 1.45
CA PHE A 30 2.23 9.29 2.50
C PHE A 30 3.52 10.10 2.28
N GLY A 31 3.98 10.23 1.03
CA GLY A 31 5.10 11.11 0.69
C GLY A 31 4.85 12.57 1.08
N GLU A 32 3.66 13.10 0.80
CA GLU A 32 3.27 14.47 1.18
C GLU A 32 3.23 14.65 2.71
N ILE A 33 2.61 13.72 3.43
CA ILE A 33 2.55 13.75 4.90
C ILE A 33 3.97 13.74 5.49
N ALA A 34 4.87 12.92 4.96
CA ALA A 34 6.25 12.86 5.41
C ALA A 34 6.99 14.20 5.22
N VAL A 35 6.84 14.83 4.05
CA VAL A 35 7.43 16.15 3.77
C VAL A 35 6.86 17.21 4.73
N LEU A 36 5.55 17.20 4.97
CA LEU A 36 4.91 18.14 5.91
C LEU A 36 5.42 17.94 7.34
N ARG A 37 5.55 16.70 7.81
CA ARG A 37 6.13 16.39 9.15
C ARG A 37 7.58 16.85 9.26
N ALA A 38 8.37 16.64 8.21
CA ALA A 38 9.76 17.11 8.16
C ALA A 38 9.87 18.64 8.19
N ALA A 39 8.95 19.35 7.52
CA ALA A 39 8.90 20.81 7.52
C ALA A 39 8.56 21.35 8.92
N VAL A 40 7.58 20.75 9.63
CA VAL A 40 7.21 21.14 11.00
C VAL A 40 8.36 20.94 11.99
N THR A 41 9.17 19.90 11.80
CA THR A 41 10.28 19.55 12.70
C THR A 41 11.63 20.16 12.29
N GLY A 42 11.69 20.88 11.17
CA GLY A 42 12.93 21.44 10.63
C GLY A 42 13.94 20.39 10.14
N GLY A 43 13.52 19.14 9.95
CA GLY A 43 14.42 18.00 9.76
C GLY A 43 14.81 17.68 8.30
N GLY A 44 14.28 18.43 7.33
CA GLY A 44 14.60 18.29 5.90
C GLY A 44 14.33 16.89 5.33
N THR A 45 15.00 16.54 4.22
CA THR A 45 14.78 15.28 3.50
C THR A 45 14.98 14.04 4.37
N ALA A 46 15.98 14.02 5.24
CA ALA A 46 16.26 12.87 6.11
C ALA A 46 15.12 12.60 7.10
N ALA A 47 14.48 13.64 7.64
CA ALA A 47 13.31 13.46 8.49
C ALA A 47 12.08 13.00 7.70
N ALA A 48 11.92 13.42 6.45
CA ALA A 48 10.85 12.94 5.59
C ALA A 48 11.01 11.44 5.30
N LEU A 49 12.22 10.98 4.95
CA LEU A 49 12.47 9.56 4.69
C LEU A 49 12.18 8.69 5.92
N ARG A 50 12.66 9.10 7.11
CA ARG A 50 12.32 8.42 8.37
C ARG A 50 10.83 8.38 8.65
N ALA A 51 10.11 9.47 8.42
CA ALA A 51 8.66 9.50 8.57
C ALA A 51 7.96 8.53 7.59
N MET A 52 8.45 8.40 6.35
CA MET A 52 7.94 7.41 5.40
C MET A 52 8.20 5.97 5.86
N GLU A 53 9.38 5.69 6.41
CA GLU A 53 9.72 4.37 6.98
C GLU A 53 8.82 4.02 8.18
N GLU A 54 8.60 4.96 9.09
CA GLU A 54 7.70 4.78 10.23
C GLU A 54 6.25 4.51 9.77
N MET A 55 5.77 5.25 8.76
CA MET A 55 4.45 5.02 8.20
C MET A 55 4.33 3.65 7.52
N ALA A 56 5.37 3.20 6.82
CA ALA A 56 5.41 1.86 6.24
C ALA A 56 5.35 0.77 7.33
N ALA A 57 6.09 0.92 8.42
CA ALA A 57 6.07 -0.01 9.55
C ALA A 57 4.71 -0.02 10.29
N GLN A 58 4.09 1.15 10.47
CA GLN A 58 2.75 1.26 11.07
C GLN A 58 1.69 0.58 10.19
N LEU A 59 1.83 0.72 8.88
CA LEU A 59 0.97 0.08 7.91
C LEU A 59 1.12 -1.45 7.99
N GLU A 60 2.35 -1.97 7.95
CA GLU A 60 2.66 -3.39 8.12
C GLU A 60 2.07 -3.97 9.42
N GLY A 61 2.21 -3.26 10.54
CA GLY A 61 1.63 -3.68 11.82
C GLY A 61 0.09 -3.68 11.84
N THR A 62 -0.55 -2.74 11.12
CA THR A 62 -2.01 -2.70 10.98
C THR A 62 -2.51 -3.82 10.09
N VAL A 63 -1.72 -4.18 9.09
CA VAL A 63 -2.01 -5.27 8.18
C VAL A 63 -1.98 -6.61 8.89
N LEU A 64 -0.91 -6.90 9.62
CA LEU A 64 -0.80 -8.14 10.39
C LEU A 64 -2.01 -8.35 11.31
N ARG A 65 -2.50 -7.27 11.95
CA ARG A 65 -3.73 -7.35 12.77
C ARG A 65 -4.99 -7.61 11.93
N GLY A 66 -5.10 -7.03 10.75
CA GLY A 66 -6.22 -7.24 9.83
C GLY A 66 -6.26 -8.66 9.25
N VAL A 67 -5.11 -9.20 8.85
CA VAL A 67 -4.93 -10.58 8.36
C VAL A 67 -5.30 -11.57 9.45
N VAL A 68 -4.71 -11.44 10.64
CA VAL A 68 -5.01 -12.32 11.78
C VAL A 68 -6.49 -12.25 12.14
N GLY A 69 -7.11 -11.05 12.11
CA GLY A 69 -8.54 -10.89 12.33
C GLY A 69 -9.40 -11.60 11.25
N ALA A 70 -8.98 -11.56 9.99
CA ALA A 70 -9.66 -12.23 8.88
C ALA A 70 -9.54 -13.76 8.95
N GLU A 71 -8.38 -14.28 9.34
CA GLU A 71 -8.15 -15.71 9.59
C GLU A 71 -9.00 -16.21 10.75
N GLN A 72 -9.06 -15.47 11.86
CA GLN A 72 -9.85 -15.83 13.04
C GLN A 72 -11.36 -15.95 12.76
N VAL A 73 -11.86 -15.26 11.72
CA VAL A 73 -13.27 -15.35 11.29
C VAL A 73 -13.48 -16.27 10.07
N GLY A 74 -12.48 -17.08 9.72
CA GLY A 74 -12.55 -18.09 8.65
C GLY A 74 -12.52 -17.52 7.22
N ARG A 75 -11.90 -16.35 7.01
CA ARG A 75 -11.80 -15.68 5.70
C ARG A 75 -10.37 -15.71 5.14
N GLU A 76 -9.78 -16.89 5.07
CA GLU A 76 -8.37 -17.11 4.64
C GLU A 76 -8.06 -16.53 3.25
N ALA A 77 -8.96 -16.65 2.28
CA ALA A 77 -8.76 -16.09 0.93
C ALA A 77 -8.73 -14.55 0.91
N ALA A 78 -9.47 -13.91 1.83
CA ALA A 78 -9.44 -12.46 1.98
C ALA A 78 -8.14 -12.00 2.67
N ALA A 79 -7.64 -12.80 3.63
CA ALA A 79 -6.37 -12.57 4.30
C ALA A 79 -5.19 -12.63 3.31
N ALA A 80 -5.08 -13.69 2.50
CA ALA A 80 -4.03 -13.84 1.51
C ALA A 80 -4.06 -12.75 0.42
N GLY A 81 -5.26 -12.41 -0.08
CA GLY A 81 -5.43 -11.33 -1.04
C GLY A 81 -5.10 -9.95 -0.47
N PHE A 82 -5.20 -9.79 0.86
CA PHE A 82 -4.84 -8.56 1.55
C PHE A 82 -3.32 -8.49 1.79
N GLU A 83 -2.67 -9.56 2.26
CA GLU A 83 -1.19 -9.63 2.38
C GLU A 83 -0.48 -9.23 1.08
N GLN A 84 -0.89 -9.82 -0.04
CA GLN A 84 -0.27 -9.55 -1.34
C GLN A 84 -0.38 -8.08 -1.78
N ARG A 85 -1.52 -7.42 -1.53
CA ARG A 85 -1.70 -5.99 -1.84
C ARG A 85 -0.85 -5.11 -0.93
N MET A 86 -0.66 -5.53 0.30
CA MET A 86 0.13 -4.78 1.27
C MET A 86 1.62 -4.85 0.99
N GLU A 87 2.12 -5.99 0.49
CA GLU A 87 3.48 -6.09 -0.05
C GLU A 87 3.69 -5.10 -1.21
N LEU A 88 2.71 -4.95 -2.11
CA LEU A 88 2.79 -3.99 -3.23
C LEU A 88 2.85 -2.54 -2.74
N ILE A 89 2.03 -2.17 -1.75
CA ILE A 89 2.04 -0.82 -1.17
C ILE A 89 3.37 -0.53 -0.46
N ILE A 90 3.85 -1.47 0.36
CA ILE A 90 5.14 -1.34 1.04
C ILE A 90 6.27 -1.22 0.01
N HIS A 91 6.23 -1.99 -1.06
CA HIS A 91 7.20 -1.92 -2.14
C HIS A 91 7.14 -0.57 -2.88
N ALA A 92 5.94 -0.08 -3.19
CA ALA A 92 5.74 1.24 -3.81
C ALA A 92 6.26 2.37 -2.91
N LEU A 93 6.02 2.30 -1.60
CA LEU A 93 6.55 3.24 -0.62
C LEU A 93 8.07 3.21 -0.56
N ARG A 94 8.67 2.02 -0.49
CA ARG A 94 10.14 1.84 -0.51
C ARG A 94 10.75 2.38 -1.81
N ASN A 95 10.12 2.15 -2.96
CA ASN A 95 10.56 2.72 -4.22
C ASN A 95 10.46 4.25 -4.23
N ALA A 96 9.38 4.82 -3.70
CA ALA A 96 9.22 6.27 -3.59
C ALA A 96 10.28 6.91 -2.67
N ILE A 97 10.68 6.22 -1.60
CA ILE A 97 11.80 6.61 -0.72
C ILE A 97 13.11 6.59 -1.52
N ALA A 98 13.41 5.48 -2.21
CA ALA A 98 14.64 5.30 -2.98
C ALA A 98 14.82 6.36 -4.08
N PHE A 99 13.74 6.72 -4.79
CA PHE A 99 13.78 7.76 -5.83
C PHE A 99 13.97 9.19 -5.30
N ARG A 100 13.64 9.45 -4.03
CA ARG A 100 13.79 10.78 -3.41
C ARG A 100 15.09 10.94 -2.62
N GLY A 101 15.84 9.86 -2.42
CA GLY A 101 17.14 9.86 -1.75
C GLY A 101 18.36 10.10 -2.66
N VAL A 102 18.13 10.33 -3.97
CA VAL A 102 19.16 10.61 -4.99
C VAL A 102 19.29 12.11 -5.24
#